data_AF-A8S8U4-F1
#
_entry.id   AF-A8S8U4-F1
#
_cell.length_a   1.000
_cell.length_b   1.000
_cell.length_c   1.000
_cell.angle_alpha   90.00
_cell.angle_beta   90.00
_cell.angle_gamma   90.00
#
_symmetry.space_group_name_H-M   'P 1'
#
loop_
_entity.id
_entity.type
_entity.pdbx_description
1 polymer ?
#
loop_
_entity_poly.entity_id
_entity_poly.type
_entity_poly.pdbx_seq_one_letter_code
_entity_poly.pdbx_strand_id
1 'polypeptide(L)'
;MLYVVVEELIPEIGLYGGGIFSAGEKRGILNAMNRNGSKKDEDCKMNIEERAAQAAAWKAAGQCNCAQAVLKAFEDKLPVDADTLMKLGAGYAAGMGCMESTCGALIGAVMVAGAATDGKGTPRISKELLQNFQEKCGATICKDLKGVETGAPLCPCPQCVRNAVLALGEVLGE
;
A
#
# COMPACT_ATOMS: atom_id res chain seq x y z
N MET A 1 12.27 14.26 56.14
CA MET A 1 12.21 15.20 55.00
C MET A 1 12.24 14.35 53.75
N LEU A 2 11.24 14.53 52.88
CA LEU A 2 10.66 13.51 51.99
C LEU A 2 11.62 12.84 51.00
N TYR A 3 11.46 11.52 50.85
CA TYR A 3 11.71 10.79 49.61
C TYR A 3 10.47 10.92 48.73
N VAL A 4 10.63 11.25 47.44
CA VAL A 4 9.55 11.18 46.45
C VAL A 4 10.04 10.27 45.33
N VAL A 5 9.49 9.06 45.31
CA VAL A 5 9.45 8.16 44.16
C VAL A 5 8.10 8.44 43.50
N VAL A 6 8.07 8.68 42.19
CA VAL A 6 6.82 8.75 41.43
C VAL A 6 6.93 7.79 40.25
N GLU A 7 6.03 6.82 40.29
CA GLU A 7 5.81 5.70 39.37
C GLU A 7 5.35 6.15 37.97
N GLU A 8 5.63 5.29 36.99
CA GLU A 8 4.98 5.21 35.68
C GLU A 8 3.49 4.90 35.82
N LEU A 9 2.62 5.42 34.93
CA LEU A 9 1.43 4.65 34.50
C LEU A 9 0.85 5.10 33.15
N ILE A 10 0.68 4.09 32.31
CA ILE A 10 -0.14 3.94 31.10
C ILE A 10 -1.64 4.23 31.39
N PRO A 11 -2.46 4.58 30.39
CA PRO A 11 -3.86 4.17 30.41
C PRO A 11 -4.20 3.27 29.21
N GLU A 12 -4.59 2.04 29.55
CA GLU A 12 -5.24 1.06 28.68
C GLU A 12 -6.74 1.06 29.01
N ILE A 13 -7.59 0.95 27.98
CA ILE A 13 -8.95 0.36 27.92
C ILE A 13 -10.04 0.69 28.97
N GLY A 14 -11.21 1.06 28.46
CA GLY A 14 -12.52 0.80 29.08
C GLY A 14 -13.65 1.31 28.18
N LEU A 15 -14.84 0.72 28.10
CA LEU A 15 -15.40 -0.56 28.52
C LEU A 15 -16.73 -0.67 27.75
N TYR A 16 -17.10 -1.91 27.42
CA TYR A 16 -18.36 -2.30 26.81
C TYR A 16 -19.58 -1.79 27.60
N GLY A 17 -20.52 -1.12 26.93
CA GLY A 17 -21.85 -0.83 27.46
C GLY A 17 -22.80 -1.98 27.18
N GLY A 18 -23.12 -2.75 28.22
CA GLY A 18 -24.22 -3.71 28.21
C GLY A 18 -25.56 -3.05 28.55
N GLY A 19 -26.61 -3.45 27.85
CA GLY A 19 -28.01 -3.23 28.21
C GLY A 19 -28.80 -4.48 27.85
N ILE A 20 -29.56 -5.02 28.79
CA ILE A 20 -30.27 -6.31 28.68
C ILE A 20 -31.79 -6.10 28.82
N PHE A 21 -32.54 -6.91 28.04
CA PHE A 21 -33.95 -7.31 28.10
C PHE A 21 -35.07 -6.36 27.63
N SER A 22 -35.82 -6.80 26.61
CA SER A 22 -37.07 -7.56 26.85
C SER A 22 -37.53 -8.29 25.58
N ALA A 23 -37.96 -9.55 25.73
CA ALA A 23 -38.53 -10.40 24.68
C ALA A 23 -40.06 -10.29 24.69
N GLY A 24 -40.70 -10.22 23.51
CA GLY A 24 -42.16 -10.21 23.40
C GLY A 24 -42.72 -9.82 22.03
N GLU A 25 -42.62 -10.76 21.07
CA GLU A 25 -43.64 -11.14 20.08
C GLU A 25 -44.60 -10.08 19.48
N LYS A 26 -44.50 -9.85 18.16
CA LYS A 26 -45.62 -10.10 17.22
C LYS A 26 -45.20 -10.10 15.76
N ARG A 27 -45.91 -10.98 15.04
CA ARG A 27 -45.72 -11.53 13.71
C ARG A 27 -46.46 -10.72 12.64
N GLY A 28 -45.98 -10.81 11.40
CA GLY A 28 -46.65 -10.33 10.18
C GLY A 28 -46.08 -8.98 9.74
N ILE A 29 -45.60 -8.77 8.52
CA ILE A 29 -46.13 -9.23 7.23
C ILE A 29 -44.96 -9.53 6.29
N LEU A 30 -44.88 -10.79 5.84
CA LEU A 30 -44.18 -11.16 4.63
C LEU A 30 -44.89 -10.43 3.48
N ASN A 31 -44.22 -9.51 2.79
CA ASN A 31 -44.58 -9.20 1.42
C ASN A 31 -43.32 -9.09 0.57
N ALA A 32 -43.24 -10.03 -0.37
CA ALA A 32 -42.32 -10.06 -1.46
C ALA A 32 -42.45 -8.80 -2.32
N MET A 33 -41.32 -8.26 -2.76
CA MET A 33 -41.11 -7.79 -4.13
C MET A 33 -39.62 -7.51 -4.32
N ASN A 34 -38.88 -8.58 -4.57
CA ASN A 34 -37.65 -8.54 -5.34
C ASN A 34 -37.99 -8.03 -6.74
N ARG A 35 -37.47 -6.85 -7.10
CA ARG A 35 -37.02 -6.48 -8.45
C ARG A 35 -36.50 -5.05 -8.43
N ASN A 36 -35.22 -4.91 -8.13
CA ASN A 36 -34.32 -4.10 -8.92
C ASN A 36 -32.92 -4.52 -8.52
N GLY A 37 -32.31 -5.34 -9.38
CA GLY A 37 -30.97 -5.85 -9.17
C GLY A 37 -30.03 -4.70 -8.90
N SER A 38 -29.46 -4.69 -7.70
CA SER A 38 -28.16 -4.08 -7.48
C SER A 38 -27.25 -4.68 -8.54
N LYS A 39 -26.82 -3.86 -9.50
CA LYS A 39 -25.69 -4.21 -10.36
C LYS A 39 -24.60 -4.70 -9.42
N LYS A 40 -24.35 -6.01 -9.45
CA LYS A 40 -23.18 -6.63 -8.84
C LYS A 40 -21.99 -5.90 -9.44
N ASP A 41 -21.24 -5.22 -8.58
CA ASP A 41 -19.81 -4.97 -8.68
C ASP A 41 -19.26 -5.22 -10.09
N GLU A 42 -19.45 -4.24 -10.98
CA GLU A 42 -18.63 -4.13 -12.18
C GLU A 42 -17.22 -3.83 -11.67
N ASP A 43 -16.40 -4.87 -11.59
CA ASP A 43 -14.97 -4.84 -11.34
C ASP A 43 -14.36 -3.72 -12.18
N CYS A 44 -14.15 -2.56 -11.55
CA CYS A 44 -13.51 -1.41 -12.17
C CYS A 44 -12.02 -1.76 -12.26
N LYS A 45 -11.68 -2.58 -13.27
CA LYS A 45 -10.31 -2.96 -13.55
C LYS A 45 -9.57 -1.70 -13.98
N MET A 46 -8.96 -1.02 -13.01
CA MET A 46 -8.13 0.15 -13.27
C MET A 46 -7.02 -0.23 -14.24
N ASN A 47 -6.82 0.59 -15.28
CA ASN A 47 -5.68 0.45 -16.17
C ASN A 47 -4.38 0.89 -15.46
N ILE A 48 -3.23 0.65 -16.09
CA ILE A 48 -1.94 0.92 -15.46
C ILE A 48 -1.71 2.42 -15.14
N GLU A 49 -2.19 3.31 -16.01
CA GLU A 49 -2.06 4.76 -15.81
C GLU A 49 -2.92 5.26 -14.65
N GLU A 50 -4.14 4.72 -14.52
CA GLU A 50 -5.03 4.98 -13.40
C GLU A 50 -4.44 4.48 -12.09
N ARG A 51 -3.88 3.26 -12.08
CA ARG A 51 -3.15 2.72 -10.92
C ARG A 51 -1.98 3.61 -10.55
N ALA A 52 -1.19 4.04 -11.53
CA ALA A 52 -0.01 4.87 -11.30
C ALA A 52 -0.39 6.24 -10.74
N ALA A 53 -1.44 6.86 -11.28
CA ALA A 53 -1.99 8.13 -10.79
C ALA A 53 -2.52 7.99 -9.36
N GLN A 54 -3.31 6.95 -9.09
CA GLN A 54 -3.92 6.72 -7.79
C GLN A 54 -2.89 6.40 -6.71
N ALA A 55 -1.89 5.58 -7.02
CA ALA A 55 -0.79 5.26 -6.12
C ALA A 55 0.01 6.53 -5.75
N ALA A 56 0.33 7.36 -6.74
CA ALA A 56 1.01 8.63 -6.51
C ALA A 56 0.18 9.58 -5.64
N ALA A 57 -1.14 9.64 -5.86
CA ALA A 57 -2.06 10.44 -5.06
C ALA A 57 -2.10 10.00 -3.59
N TRP A 58 -2.19 8.68 -3.32
CA TRP A 58 -2.14 8.16 -1.96
C TRP A 58 -0.82 8.50 -1.25
N LYS A 59 0.31 8.41 -1.98
CA LYS A 59 1.60 8.78 -1.43
C LYS A 59 1.69 10.28 -1.12
N ALA A 60 1.17 11.12 -2.03
CA ALA A 60 1.15 12.58 -1.85
C ALA A 60 0.24 13.01 -0.68
N ALA A 61 -0.89 12.32 -0.49
CA ALA A 61 -1.81 12.55 0.62
C ALA A 61 -1.31 12.01 1.97
N GLY A 62 -0.17 11.32 2.01
CA GLY A 62 0.39 10.76 3.24
C GLY A 62 -0.37 9.53 3.77
N GLN A 63 -1.28 8.95 2.99
CA GLN A 63 -2.08 7.80 3.40
C GLN A 63 -1.25 6.51 3.51
N CYS A 64 -0.14 6.43 2.78
CA CYS A 64 0.74 5.28 2.78
C CYS A 64 2.18 5.65 2.41
N ASN A 65 3.12 4.76 2.74
CA ASN A 65 4.50 4.88 2.29
C ASN A 65 4.64 4.47 0.80
N CYS A 66 5.85 4.61 0.23
CA CYS A 66 6.08 4.34 -1.19
C CYS A 66 5.79 2.88 -1.60
N ALA A 67 6.19 1.90 -0.78
CA ALA A 67 5.94 0.49 -1.06
C ALA A 67 4.47 0.14 -0.92
N GLN A 68 3.86 0.56 0.19
CA GLN A 68 2.43 0.40 0.46
C GLN A 68 1.57 1.01 -0.66
N ALA A 69 1.93 2.18 -1.18
CA ALA A 69 1.21 2.82 -2.28
C ALA A 69 1.17 1.95 -3.54
N VAL A 70 2.33 1.38 -3.92
CA VAL A 70 2.42 0.48 -5.08
C VAL A 70 1.66 -0.82 -4.80
N LEU A 71 1.89 -1.47 -3.65
CA LEU A 71 1.20 -2.71 -3.29
C LEU A 71 -0.32 -2.55 -3.30
N LYS A 72 -0.83 -1.48 -2.67
CA LYS A 72 -2.25 -1.17 -2.63
C LYS A 72 -2.84 -0.96 -4.02
N ALA A 73 -2.07 -0.37 -4.94
CA ALA A 73 -2.52 -0.17 -6.31
C ALA A 73 -2.65 -1.48 -7.11
N PHE A 74 -2.20 -2.61 -6.57
CA PHE A 74 -2.32 -3.95 -7.14
C PHE A 74 -2.98 -4.93 -6.17
N GLU A 75 -3.69 -4.45 -5.14
CA GLU A 75 -4.28 -5.33 -4.11
C GLU A 75 -5.26 -6.35 -4.69
N ASP A 76 -5.97 -6.01 -5.78
CA ASP A 76 -6.86 -6.89 -6.53
C ASP A 76 -6.14 -8.02 -7.27
N LYS A 77 -4.83 -7.91 -7.47
CA LYS A 77 -4.00 -8.92 -8.17
C LYS A 77 -3.15 -9.77 -7.23
N LEU A 78 -3.19 -9.48 -5.93
CA LEU A 78 -2.35 -10.14 -4.94
C LEU A 78 -3.16 -11.17 -4.15
N PRO A 79 -2.63 -12.38 -3.91
CA PRO A 79 -3.31 -13.40 -3.13
C PRO A 79 -3.15 -13.17 -1.61
N VAL A 80 -3.22 -11.92 -1.16
CA VAL A 80 -3.01 -11.50 0.24
C VAL A 80 -4.04 -10.43 0.59
N ASP A 81 -4.62 -10.50 1.78
CA ASP A 81 -5.57 -9.48 2.22
C ASP A 81 -4.91 -8.10 2.42
N ALA A 82 -5.70 -7.03 2.27
CA ALA A 82 -5.18 -5.67 2.28
C ALA A 82 -4.48 -5.27 3.59
N ASP A 83 -4.95 -5.75 4.75
CA ASP A 83 -4.34 -5.41 6.05
C ASP A 83 -2.96 -6.07 6.19
N THR A 84 -2.87 -7.36 5.87
CA THR A 84 -1.58 -8.07 5.83
C THR A 84 -0.63 -7.42 4.82
N LEU A 85 -1.12 -7.04 3.63
CA LEU A 85 -0.32 -6.39 2.61
C LEU A 85 0.27 -5.06 3.08
N MET A 86 -0.53 -4.24 3.75
CA MET A 86 -0.09 -2.96 4.30
C MET A 86 0.92 -3.13 5.43
N LYS A 87 0.76 -4.15 6.28
CA LYS A 87 1.75 -4.50 7.33
C LYS A 87 3.08 -4.94 6.73
N LEU A 88 3.06 -5.81 5.71
CA LEU A 88 4.27 -6.26 5.02
C LEU A 88 5.02 -5.10 4.36
N GLY A 89 4.30 -4.15 3.75
CA GLY A 89 4.89 -2.98 3.10
C GLY A 89 5.39 -1.89 4.05
N ALA A 90 5.07 -1.93 5.34
CA ALA A 90 5.28 -0.81 6.27
C ALA A 90 6.77 -0.46 6.48
N GLY A 91 7.65 -1.45 6.49
CA GLY A 91 9.07 -1.26 6.77
C GLY A 91 9.82 -0.43 5.73
N TYR A 92 9.43 -0.52 4.45
CA TYR A 92 10.23 0.00 3.33
C TYR A 92 10.19 1.53 3.14
N ALA A 93 9.60 2.27 4.07
CA ALA A 93 9.61 3.73 4.06
C ALA A 93 11.04 4.26 4.23
N ALA A 94 11.34 5.45 3.67
CA ALA A 94 12.66 6.09 3.77
C ALA A 94 13.83 5.16 3.41
N GLY A 95 13.66 4.31 2.39
CA GLY A 95 14.66 3.32 1.99
C GLY A 95 14.93 2.25 3.07
N MET A 96 13.94 1.92 3.90
CA MET A 96 14.08 1.16 5.15
C MET A 96 14.71 1.98 6.30
N GLY A 97 14.13 3.14 6.56
CA GLY A 97 14.32 3.92 7.80
C GLY A 97 15.56 4.81 7.87
N CYS A 98 16.60 4.55 7.10
CA CYS A 98 17.88 5.26 7.18
C CYS A 98 18.33 5.94 5.88
N MET A 99 17.48 5.96 4.84
CA MET A 99 17.78 6.44 3.48
C MET A 99 18.80 5.63 2.67
N GLU A 100 19.51 4.68 3.26
CA GLU A 100 20.63 3.97 2.59
C GLU A 100 20.21 2.84 1.65
N SER A 101 18.95 2.38 1.67
CA SER A 101 18.54 1.23 0.84
C SER A 101 17.70 1.63 -0.39
N THR A 102 17.40 0.61 -1.20
CA THR A 102 16.55 0.68 -2.39
C THR A 102 15.21 1.38 -2.10
N CYS A 103 14.75 2.16 -3.06
CA CYS A 103 13.46 2.85 -3.00
C CYS A 103 12.31 1.87 -2.70
N GLY A 104 11.48 2.19 -1.70
CA GLY A 104 10.32 1.38 -1.34
C GLY A 104 9.32 1.20 -2.49
N ALA A 105 9.17 2.18 -3.39
CA ALA A 105 8.29 2.03 -4.56
C ALA A 105 8.75 0.89 -5.48
N LEU A 106 10.06 0.80 -5.74
CA LEU A 106 10.65 -0.27 -6.54
C LEU A 106 10.51 -1.63 -5.84
N ILE A 107 10.71 -1.68 -4.53
CA ILE A 107 10.50 -2.91 -3.75
C ILE A 107 9.04 -3.38 -3.85
N GLY A 108 8.07 -2.47 -3.71
CA GLY A 108 6.65 -2.77 -3.88
C GLY A 108 6.35 -3.34 -5.27
N ALA A 109 6.90 -2.75 -6.33
CA ALA A 109 6.72 -3.26 -7.69
C ALA A 109 7.32 -4.67 -7.87
N VAL A 110 8.50 -4.93 -7.31
CA VAL A 110 9.14 -6.26 -7.33
C VAL A 110 8.32 -7.30 -6.55
N MET A 111 7.70 -6.92 -5.44
CA MET A 111 6.80 -7.81 -4.70
C MET A 111 5.59 -8.21 -5.55
N VAL A 112 4.97 -7.26 -6.25
CA VAL A 112 3.86 -7.55 -7.16
C VAL A 112 4.31 -8.46 -8.31
N ALA A 113 5.47 -8.19 -8.90
CA ALA A 113 6.05 -9.07 -9.93
C ALA A 113 6.30 -10.49 -9.41
N GLY A 114 6.75 -10.64 -8.16
CA GLY A 114 6.89 -11.93 -7.51
C GLY A 114 5.59 -12.72 -7.47
N ALA A 115 4.49 -12.07 -7.07
CA ALA A 115 3.18 -12.68 -7.09
C ALA A 115 2.70 -13.02 -8.51
N ALA A 116 2.85 -12.10 -9.47
CA ALA A 116 2.43 -12.31 -10.87
C ALA A 116 3.18 -13.48 -11.54
N THR A 117 4.43 -13.69 -11.16
CA THR A 117 5.28 -14.77 -11.69
C THR A 117 5.19 -16.07 -10.88
N ASP A 118 4.40 -16.12 -9.80
CA ASP A 118 4.41 -17.25 -8.85
C ASP A 118 5.83 -17.60 -8.38
N GLY A 119 6.67 -16.57 -8.19
CA GLY A 119 8.09 -16.70 -7.82
C GLY A 119 9.01 -17.26 -8.91
N LYS A 120 8.50 -17.61 -10.09
CA LYS A 120 9.26 -18.28 -11.15
C LYS A 120 9.92 -17.27 -12.08
N GLY A 121 11.24 -17.21 -12.03
CA GLY A 121 12.01 -16.29 -12.89
C GLY A 121 11.85 -14.81 -12.51
N THR A 122 11.26 -14.51 -11.35
CA THR A 122 11.10 -13.15 -10.82
C THR A 122 12.38 -12.31 -10.89
N PRO A 123 13.59 -12.82 -10.56
CA PRO A 123 14.81 -11.99 -10.63
C PRO A 123 15.10 -11.38 -12.01
N ARG A 124 14.68 -12.03 -13.10
CA ARG A 124 14.81 -11.47 -14.45
C ARG A 124 13.88 -10.26 -14.62
N ILE A 125 12.61 -10.42 -14.23
CA ILE A 125 11.62 -9.35 -14.21
C ILE A 125 12.06 -8.22 -13.28
N SER A 126 12.58 -8.53 -12.08
CA SER A 126 13.10 -7.54 -11.14
C SER A 126 14.26 -6.74 -11.71
N LYS A 127 15.14 -7.36 -12.51
CA LYS A 127 16.23 -6.67 -13.19
C LYS A 127 15.69 -5.67 -14.21
N GLU A 128 14.73 -6.08 -15.03
CA GLU A 128 14.10 -5.21 -16.03
C GLU A 128 13.35 -4.05 -15.35
N LEU A 129 12.60 -4.32 -14.26
CA LEU A 129 11.96 -3.29 -13.45
C LEU A 129 12.95 -2.28 -12.86
N LEU A 130 14.08 -2.77 -12.34
CA LEU A 130 15.11 -1.91 -11.78
C LEU A 130 15.68 -0.98 -12.85
N GLN A 131 15.94 -1.50 -14.06
CA GLN A 131 16.45 -0.72 -15.18
C GLN A 131 15.44 0.35 -15.63
N ASN A 132 14.19 -0.02 -15.89
CA ASN A 132 13.14 0.92 -16.29
C ASN A 132 12.88 1.97 -15.21
N PHE A 133 12.88 1.57 -13.94
CA PHE A 133 12.72 2.51 -12.82
C PHE A 133 13.89 3.51 -12.77
N GLN A 134 15.12 3.02 -12.92
CA GLN A 134 16.32 3.86 -12.94
C GLN A 134 16.31 4.84 -14.10
N GLU A 135 15.92 4.42 -15.30
CA GLU A 135 15.79 5.30 -16.46
C GLU A 135 14.77 6.42 -16.23
N LYS A 136 13.63 6.10 -15.60
CA LYS A 136 12.56 7.07 -15.33
C LYS A 136 12.85 7.97 -14.12
N CYS A 137 13.61 7.51 -13.13
CA CYS A 137 13.83 8.21 -11.86
C CYS A 137 15.25 8.75 -11.65
N GLY A 138 16.21 8.33 -12.48
CA GLY A 138 17.63 8.69 -12.40
C GLY A 138 18.46 7.82 -11.44
N ALA A 139 17.86 7.17 -10.45
CA ALA A 139 18.54 6.30 -9.50
C ALA A 139 17.58 5.24 -8.92
N THR A 140 18.10 4.34 -8.08
CA THR A 140 17.32 3.27 -7.43
C THR A 140 17.42 3.31 -5.91
N ILE A 141 18.51 3.86 -5.37
CA ILE A 141 18.73 4.05 -3.93
C ILE A 141 17.99 5.30 -3.46
N CYS A 142 17.34 5.18 -2.30
CA CYS A 142 16.47 6.25 -1.79
C CYS A 142 17.24 7.54 -1.53
N LYS A 143 18.44 7.45 -0.92
CA LYS A 143 19.34 8.58 -0.67
C LYS A 143 19.65 9.38 -1.94
N ASP A 144 20.05 8.68 -3.00
CA ASP A 144 20.43 9.29 -4.28
C ASP A 144 19.24 9.96 -4.95
N LEU A 145 18.09 9.26 -4.97
CA LEU A 145 16.84 9.80 -5.49
C LEU A 145 16.42 11.08 -4.79
N LYS A 146 16.65 11.16 -3.47
CA LYS A 146 16.30 12.33 -2.65
C LYS A 146 17.40 13.40 -2.68
N GLY A 147 18.54 13.14 -3.30
CA GLY A 147 19.66 14.06 -3.36
C GLY A 147 20.17 14.44 -1.97
N VAL A 148 20.18 13.50 -1.01
CA VAL A 148 20.57 13.80 0.39
C VAL A 148 22.01 14.33 0.44
N GLU A 149 22.90 13.81 -0.39
CA GLU A 149 24.31 14.23 -0.46
C GLU A 149 24.51 15.42 -1.40
N THR A 150 23.75 15.50 -2.49
CA THR A 150 23.92 16.52 -3.54
C THR A 150 23.11 17.80 -3.30
N GLY A 151 22.09 17.75 -2.43
CA GLY A 151 21.09 18.79 -2.23
C GLY A 151 20.07 18.93 -3.37
N ALA A 152 20.18 18.11 -4.43
CA ALA A 152 19.33 18.19 -5.62
C ALA A 152 18.57 16.87 -5.82
N PRO A 153 17.26 16.82 -5.51
CA PRO A 153 16.48 15.59 -5.66
C PRO A 153 16.27 15.24 -7.14
N LEU A 154 16.54 13.99 -7.50
CA LEU A 154 16.37 13.48 -8.87
C LEU A 154 14.89 13.21 -9.20
N CYS A 155 14.14 12.69 -8.22
CA CYS A 155 12.75 12.29 -8.43
C CYS A 155 11.98 12.37 -7.10
N PRO A 156 10.82 13.06 -7.01
CA PRO A 156 10.04 13.13 -5.77
C PRO A 156 9.30 11.81 -5.46
N CYS A 157 8.98 11.54 -4.20
CA CYS A 157 8.40 10.24 -3.79
C CYS A 157 7.10 9.86 -4.52
N PRO A 158 6.12 10.76 -4.74
CA PRO A 158 4.94 10.43 -5.54
C PRO A 158 5.29 10.03 -6.98
N GLN A 159 6.31 10.67 -7.58
CA GLN A 159 6.77 10.32 -8.93
C GLN A 159 7.51 8.98 -8.95
N CYS A 160 8.31 8.66 -7.91
CA CYS A 160 8.89 7.32 -7.77
C CYS A 160 7.78 6.25 -7.76
N VAL A 161 6.69 6.49 -7.02
CA VAL A 161 5.54 5.58 -6.97
C VAL A 161 4.89 5.44 -8.36
N ARG A 162 4.58 6.57 -9.02
CA ARG A 162 4.03 6.57 -10.39
C ARG A 162 4.91 5.75 -11.34
N ASN A 163 6.21 6.05 -11.38
CA ASN A 163 7.16 5.41 -12.28
C ASN A 163 7.34 3.92 -11.99
N ALA A 164 7.27 3.50 -10.72
CA ALA A 164 7.33 2.08 -10.35
C ALA A 164 6.11 1.31 -10.87
N VAL A 165 4.91 1.89 -10.77
CA VAL A 165 3.69 1.28 -11.31
C VAL A 165 3.76 1.20 -12.83
N LEU A 166 4.16 2.26 -13.51
CA LEU A 166 4.29 2.26 -14.98
C LEU A 166 5.35 1.26 -15.46
N ALA A 167 6.52 1.24 -14.84
CA ALA A 167 7.56 0.26 -15.15
C ALA A 167 7.06 -1.18 -14.93
N LEU A 168 6.22 -1.40 -13.92
CA LEU A 168 5.60 -2.70 -13.68
C LEU A 168 4.65 -3.11 -14.80
N GLY A 169 3.76 -2.20 -15.25
CA GLY A 169 2.89 -2.50 -16.39
C GLY A 169 3.65 -2.77 -17.67
N GLU A 170 4.71 -1.99 -17.96
CA GLU A 170 5.56 -2.21 -19.12
C GLU A 170 6.18 -3.62 -19.15
N VAL A 171 6.70 -4.08 -18.01
CA VAL A 171 7.35 -5.39 -17.92
C VAL A 171 6.35 -6.55 -17.88
N LEU A 172 5.14 -6.33 -17.33
CA LEU A 172 4.08 -7.34 -17.30
C LEU A 172 3.20 -7.35 -18.57
N GLY A 173 3.34 -6.35 -19.44
CA GLY A 173 2.53 -6.21 -20.66
C GLY A 173 1.10 -5.73 -20.40
N GLU A 174 0.91 -4.84 -19.42
CA GLU A 174 -0.39 -4.25 -19.04
C GLU A 174 -0.64 -2.85 -19.61
#